data_AF-A0A957FKV1-F1
#
_entry.id   AF-A0A957FKV1-F1
#
_cell.length_a   1.000
_cell.length_b   1.000
_cell.length_c   1.000
_cell.angle_alpha   90.00
_cell.angle_beta   90.00
_cell.angle_gamma   90.00
#
_symmetry.space_group_name_H-M   'P 1'
#
loop_
_entity.id
_entity.type
_entity.pdbx_description
1 polymer ?
#
loop_
_entity_poly.entity_id
_entity_poly.type
_entity_poly.pdbx_seq_one_letter_code
_entity_poly.pdbx_strand_id
1 'polypeptide(L)'
;MAQPLLGIFAHPDDEILGPGATLAMYAAQGVPVELVCATRGEVGEIADPALATPQTLPQVREQELRCAANTLGIADVTFLGYRDSGMAGTPENEHPQAFINAPAEDVVAQLVAIVRRKRPFALLT
;
A
#
# COMPACT_ATOMS: atom_id res chain seq x y z
N MET A 1 -16.70 -14.21 -12.13
CA MET A 1 -15.90 -13.95 -10.91
C MET A 1 -16.50 -12.75 -10.21
N ALA A 2 -16.58 -12.76 -8.88
CA ALA A 2 -17.05 -11.61 -8.11
C ALA A 2 -16.10 -10.42 -8.31
N GLN A 3 -16.64 -9.20 -8.36
CA GLN A 3 -15.83 -7.98 -8.40
C GLN A 3 -15.16 -7.78 -7.03
N PRO A 4 -13.88 -7.37 -6.96
CA PRO A 4 -13.19 -7.20 -5.69
C PRO A 4 -13.58 -5.90 -4.99
N LEU A 5 -13.35 -5.86 -3.67
CA LEU A 5 -13.12 -4.63 -2.93
C LEU A 5 -11.64 -4.26 -3.10
N LEU A 6 -11.34 -3.04 -3.54
CA LEU A 6 -9.96 -2.58 -3.75
C LEU A 6 -9.60 -1.51 -2.74
N GLY A 7 -8.58 -1.76 -1.92
CA GLY A 7 -7.93 -0.75 -1.09
C GLY A 7 -6.72 -0.15 -1.80
N ILE A 8 -6.56 1.16 -1.77
CA ILE A 8 -5.39 1.88 -2.30
C ILE A 8 -4.81 2.71 -1.17
N PHE A 9 -3.60 2.40 -0.73
CA PHE A 9 -2.98 3.06 0.42
C PHE A 9 -1.56 3.54 0.13
N ALA A 10 -1.04 4.44 0.95
CA ALA A 10 0.26 5.05 0.72
C ALA A 10 1.42 4.16 1.19
N HIS A 11 1.29 3.54 2.36
CA HIS A 11 2.36 2.79 3.03
C HIS A 11 1.92 1.41 3.57
N PRO A 12 2.87 0.49 3.81
CA PRO A 12 2.65 -0.76 4.53
C PRO A 12 2.21 -0.56 5.99
N ASP A 13 0.91 -0.62 6.30
CA ASP A 13 0.25 -0.47 7.63
C ASP A 13 -1.05 0.34 7.52
N ASP A 14 -1.14 1.26 6.57
CA ASP A 14 -2.31 2.09 6.33
C ASP A 14 -3.61 1.26 6.14
N GLU A 15 -3.49 0.04 5.60
CA GLU A 15 -4.62 -0.86 5.38
C GLU A 15 -5.23 -1.39 6.68
N ILE A 16 -4.45 -1.45 7.76
CA ILE A 16 -4.89 -2.00 9.04
C ILE A 16 -5.30 -0.91 10.03
N LEU A 17 -4.73 0.29 9.93
CA LEU A 17 -4.95 1.40 10.88
C LEU A 17 -6.39 1.93 10.86
N GLY A 18 -7.04 1.96 9.69
CA GLY A 18 -8.43 2.40 9.55
C GLY A 18 -9.36 1.27 9.09
N PRO A 19 -9.18 0.76 7.87
CA PRO A 19 -10.15 -0.13 7.25
C PRO A 19 -9.93 -1.62 7.55
N GLY A 20 -8.93 -1.99 8.36
CA GLY A 20 -8.52 -3.40 8.56
C GLY A 20 -9.67 -4.36 8.91
N ALA A 21 -10.55 -3.95 9.82
CA ALA A 21 -11.74 -4.74 10.19
C ALA A 21 -12.74 -4.88 9.03
N THR A 22 -12.93 -3.81 8.24
CA THR A 22 -13.79 -3.83 7.05
C THR A 22 -13.23 -4.76 5.99
N LEU A 23 -11.92 -4.68 5.72
CA LEU A 23 -11.23 -5.55 4.77
C LEU A 23 -11.38 -7.03 5.18
N ALA A 24 -11.08 -7.36 6.43
CA ALA A 24 -11.20 -8.72 6.95
C ALA A 24 -12.65 -9.23 6.93
N MET A 25 -13.63 -8.37 7.24
CA MET A 25 -15.05 -8.72 7.19
C MET A 25 -15.47 -9.12 5.77
N TYR A 26 -15.10 -8.35 4.75
CA TYR A 26 -15.43 -8.68 3.36
C TYR A 26 -14.75 -9.97 2.90
N ALA A 27 -13.46 -10.15 3.24
CA ALA A 27 -12.73 -11.38 2.94
C ALA A 27 -13.39 -12.61 3.57
N ALA A 28 -13.81 -12.52 4.84
CA ALA A 28 -14.51 -13.59 5.56
C ALA A 28 -15.89 -13.92 4.95
N GLN A 29 -16.52 -12.97 4.26
CA GLN A 29 -17.77 -13.18 3.52
C GLN A 29 -17.54 -13.74 2.10
N GLY A 30 -16.30 -14.08 1.73
CA GLY A 30 -15.95 -14.60 0.42
C GLY A 30 -15.89 -13.54 -0.68
N VAL A 31 -15.92 -12.25 -0.33
CA VAL A 31 -15.69 -11.17 -1.28
C VAL A 31 -14.19 -11.04 -1.52
N PRO A 32 -13.70 -11.08 -2.78
CA PRO A 32 -12.29 -10.86 -3.05
C PRO A 32 -11.87 -9.47 -2.56
N VAL A 33 -10.82 -9.41 -1.73
CA VAL A 33 -10.22 -8.15 -1.28
C VAL A 33 -8.83 -8.07 -1.87
N GLU A 34 -8.51 -6.94 -2.50
CA GLU A 34 -7.21 -6.68 -3.11
C GLU A 34 -6.68 -5.33 -2.64
N LEU A 35 -5.36 -5.19 -2.64
CA LEU A 35 -4.67 -4.02 -2.12
C LEU A 35 -3.63 -3.48 -3.10
N VAL A 36 -3.60 -2.17 -3.25
CA VAL A 36 -2.54 -1.41 -3.90
C VAL A 36 -1.84 -0.57 -2.85
N CYS A 37 -0.51 -0.67 -2.77
CA CYS A 37 0.31 0.17 -1.90
C CYS A 37 1.22 1.04 -2.77
N ALA A 38 1.21 2.36 -2.55
CA ALA A 38 1.96 3.29 -3.38
C ALA A 38 3.48 3.09 -3.21
N THR A 39 3.91 2.85 -1.97
CA THR A 39 5.32 2.86 -1.56
C THR A 39 5.67 1.66 -0.69
N ARG A 40 6.96 1.51 -0.34
CA ARG A 40 7.41 0.52 0.66
C ARG A 40 7.69 1.13 2.01
N GLY A 41 7.40 2.41 2.20
CA GLY A 41 7.59 3.06 3.48
C GLY A 41 9.07 3.30 3.82
N GLU A 42 9.87 3.65 2.81
CA GLU A 42 11.33 3.76 2.86
C GLU A 42 11.86 4.70 3.95
N VAL A 43 11.03 5.63 4.43
CA VAL A 43 11.41 6.66 5.41
C VAL A 43 10.63 6.55 6.71
N GLY A 44 10.01 5.39 6.96
CA GLY A 44 9.39 5.10 8.24
C GLY A 44 10.40 5.02 9.38
N GLU A 45 9.90 5.22 10.60
CA GLU A 45 10.71 5.02 11.81
C GLU A 45 10.95 3.53 12.08
N ILE A 46 12.15 3.20 12.54
CA ILE A 46 12.52 1.83 12.92
C ILE A 46 12.40 1.71 14.44
N ALA A 47 11.35 1.03 14.89
CA ALA A 47 11.09 0.85 16.32
C ALA A 47 12.13 -0.06 17.00
N ASP A 48 12.57 -1.13 16.32
CA ASP A 48 13.62 -2.04 16.79
C ASP A 48 14.78 -2.08 15.78
N PRO A 49 15.92 -1.45 16.10
CA PRO A 49 17.11 -1.45 15.25
C PRO A 49 17.72 -2.84 14.99
N ALA A 50 17.35 -3.87 15.75
CA ALA A 50 17.78 -5.24 15.49
C ALA A 50 17.01 -5.89 14.33
N LEU A 51 15.83 -5.36 13.97
CA LEU A 51 14.94 -5.93 12.94
C LEU A 51 15.10 -5.26 11.58
N ALA A 52 15.54 -4.01 11.52
CA ALA A 52 15.74 -3.29 10.26
C ALA A 52 16.84 -2.22 10.36
N THR A 53 17.38 -1.86 9.21
CA THR A 53 18.14 -0.61 8.99
C THR A 53 17.41 0.23 7.95
N PRO A 54 17.74 1.53 7.79
CA PRO A 54 17.14 2.34 6.72
C PRO A 54 17.26 1.72 5.32
N GLN A 55 18.32 0.94 5.07
CA GLN A 55 18.54 0.26 3.80
C GLN A 55 17.68 -1.00 3.63
N THR A 56 17.35 -1.71 4.72
CA THR A 56 16.57 -2.95 4.68
C THR A 56 15.09 -2.75 5.00
N LEU A 57 14.72 -1.58 5.52
CA LEU A 57 13.35 -1.25 5.92
C LEU A 57 12.31 -1.50 4.82
N PRO A 58 12.54 -1.15 3.55
CA PRO A 58 11.54 -1.37 2.50
C PRO A 58 11.20 -2.85 2.30
N GLN A 59 12.20 -3.73 2.41
CA GLN A 59 12.02 -5.18 2.29
C GLN A 59 11.31 -5.75 3.52
N VAL A 60 11.67 -5.28 4.72
CA VAL A 60 11.01 -5.67 5.97
C VAL A 60 9.53 -5.28 5.93
N ARG A 61 9.21 -4.02 5.61
CA ARG A 61 7.83 -3.52 5.54
C ARG A 61 7.00 -4.19 4.43
N GLU A 62 7.60 -4.50 3.28
CA GLU A 62 6.91 -5.31 2.27
C GLU A 62 6.52 -6.69 2.83
N GLN A 63 7.41 -7.32 3.60
CA GLN A 63 7.16 -8.62 4.20
C GLN A 63 6.10 -8.55 5.31
N GLU A 64 6.11 -7.48 6.10
CA GLU A 64 5.08 -7.17 7.11
C GLU A 64 3.70 -6.99 6.46
N LEU A 65 3.59 -6.17 5.41
CA LEU A 65 2.32 -5.99 4.68
C LEU A 65 1.81 -7.29 4.08
N ARG A 66 2.68 -8.12 3.50
CA ARG A 66 2.27 -9.43 2.97
C ARG A 66 1.78 -10.36 4.07
N CYS A 67 2.39 -10.32 5.26
CA CYS A 67 1.95 -11.08 6.43
C CYS A 67 0.58 -10.58 6.93
N ALA A 68 0.40 -9.26 7.05
CA ALA A 68 -0.87 -8.64 7.42
C ALA A 68 -1.97 -8.98 6.41
N ALA A 69 -1.70 -8.83 5.11
CA ALA A 69 -2.60 -9.18 4.02
C ALA A 69 -3.08 -10.64 4.10
N ASN A 70 -2.15 -11.58 4.31
CA ASN A 70 -2.50 -13.00 4.49
C ASN A 70 -3.40 -13.22 5.73
N THR A 71 -3.16 -12.49 6.82
CA THR A 71 -3.97 -12.58 8.05
C THR A 71 -5.37 -12.02 7.84
N LEU A 72 -5.51 -10.94 7.07
CA LEU A 72 -6.79 -10.29 6.78
C LEU A 72 -7.57 -10.99 5.65
N GLY A 73 -6.99 -11.99 4.97
CA GLY A 73 -7.61 -12.65 3.82
C GLY A 73 -7.59 -11.82 2.53
N ILE A 74 -6.66 -10.87 2.42
CA ILE A 74 -6.43 -10.08 1.20
C ILE A 74 -5.74 -10.99 0.17
N ALA A 75 -6.34 -11.11 -1.01
CA ALA A 75 -5.96 -12.07 -2.03
C ALA A 75 -4.77 -11.62 -2.89
N ASP A 76 -4.55 -10.31 -3.02
CA ASP A 76 -3.51 -9.74 -3.87
C ASP A 76 -3.00 -8.41 -3.30
N VAL A 77 -1.68 -8.21 -3.36
CA VAL A 77 -0.98 -6.99 -2.94
C VAL A 77 -0.09 -6.52 -4.09
N THR A 78 -0.41 -5.36 -4.64
CA THR A 78 0.34 -4.70 -5.73
C THR A 78 1.05 -3.46 -5.20
N PHE A 79 2.36 -3.33 -5.45
CA PHE A 79 3.09 -2.09 -5.19
C PHE A 79 3.17 -1.23 -6.46
N LEU A 80 2.93 0.08 -6.34
CA LEU A 80 3.10 1.01 -7.48
C LEU A 80 4.58 1.29 -7.77
N GLY A 81 5.43 1.22 -6.74
CA GLY A 81 6.89 1.33 -6.87
C GLY A 81 7.45 2.74 -6.68
N TYR A 82 6.65 3.67 -6.15
CA TYR A 82 7.13 5.00 -5.76
C TYR A 82 7.86 4.93 -4.42
N ARG A 83 8.75 5.89 -4.16
CA ARG A 83 9.39 6.04 -2.85
C ARG A 83 8.46 6.78 -1.91
N ASP A 84 8.40 6.37 -0.65
CA ASP A 84 7.79 7.15 0.43
C ASP A 84 8.33 8.58 0.44
N SER A 85 7.43 9.54 0.66
CA SER A 85 7.74 10.97 0.65
C SER A 85 8.23 11.48 1.99
N GLY A 86 7.96 10.74 3.07
CA GLY A 86 8.19 11.20 4.44
C GLY A 86 7.14 12.20 4.89
N MET A 87 7.29 12.65 6.14
CA MET A 87 6.37 13.61 6.73
C MET A 87 6.43 14.95 5.98
N ALA A 88 5.31 15.67 5.97
CA ALA A 88 5.25 16.97 5.30
C ALA A 88 6.27 17.96 5.89
N GLY A 89 7.03 18.61 5.02
CA GLY A 89 8.05 19.60 5.38
C GLY A 89 9.41 18.99 5.76
N THR A 90 9.60 17.68 5.59
CA THR A 90 10.90 17.03 5.81
C THR A 90 11.75 17.03 4.54
N PRO A 91 13.10 16.94 4.66
CA PRO A 91 14.00 16.89 3.49
C PRO A 91 13.67 15.76 2.50
N GLU A 92 13.06 14.68 2.96
CA GLU A 92 12.61 13.54 2.18
C GLU A 92 11.62 13.94 1.08
N ASN A 93 10.83 15.00 1.31
CA ASN A 93 9.89 15.54 0.32
C ASN A 93 10.61 16.07 -0.94
N GLU A 94 11.90 16.43 -0.86
CA GLU A 94 12.68 16.94 -2.00
C GLU A 94 13.32 15.81 -2.84
N HIS A 95 13.22 14.55 -2.40
CA HIS A 95 13.81 13.44 -3.13
C HIS A 95 13.15 13.28 -4.51
N PRO A 96 13.91 13.19 -5.62
CA PRO A 96 13.35 13.18 -6.97
C PRO A 96 12.44 11.98 -7.28
N GLN A 97 12.56 10.90 -6.50
CA GLN A 97 11.71 9.70 -6.61
C GLN A 97 10.58 9.65 -5.56
N ALA A 98 10.47 10.64 -4.66
CA ALA A 98 9.40 10.68 -3.67
C ALA A 98 8.04 10.72 -4.39
N PHE A 99 7.06 9.98 -3.86
CA PHE A 99 5.73 9.87 -4.46
C PHE A 99 5.06 11.23 -4.66
N ILE A 100 5.25 12.17 -3.72
CA ILE A 100 4.73 13.54 -3.83
C ILE A 100 5.26 14.31 -5.05
N ASN A 101 6.41 13.91 -5.59
CA ASN A 101 7.04 14.52 -6.77
C ASN A 101 6.74 13.75 -8.07
N ALA A 102 6.01 12.63 -8.00
CA ALA A 102 5.64 11.88 -9.19
C ALA A 102 4.63 12.68 -10.04
N PRO A 103 4.77 12.70 -11.39
CA PRO A 103 3.77 13.31 -12.26
C PRO A 103 2.40 12.66 -12.03
N ALA A 104 1.39 13.47 -11.74
CA ALA A 104 0.06 12.98 -11.40
C ALA A 104 -0.56 12.15 -12.53
N GLU A 105 -0.29 12.52 -13.78
CA GLU A 105 -0.72 11.80 -14.98
C GLU A 105 -0.22 10.35 -15.01
N ASP A 106 1.02 10.10 -14.56
CA ASP A 106 1.62 8.77 -14.56
C ASP A 106 0.98 7.90 -13.46
N VAL A 107 0.83 8.48 -12.26
CA VAL A 107 0.17 7.82 -11.12
C VAL A 107 -1.27 7.46 -11.48
N VAL A 108 -2.02 8.42 -12.05
CA VAL A 108 -3.41 8.24 -12.45
C VAL A 108 -3.51 7.18 -13.56
N ALA A 109 -2.62 7.20 -14.56
CA ALA A 109 -2.61 6.20 -15.62
C ALA A 109 -2.38 4.78 -15.07
N GLN A 110 -1.43 4.62 -14.13
CA GLN A 110 -1.15 3.33 -13.50
C GLN A 110 -2.34 2.83 -12.69
N LEU A 111 -2.95 3.68 -11.85
CA LEU A 111 -4.14 3.35 -11.07
C LEU A 111 -5.34 3.02 -11.96
N VAL A 112 -5.60 3.81 -13.01
CA VAL A 112 -6.67 3.55 -13.98
C VAL A 112 -6.48 2.19 -14.66
N ALA A 113 -5.25 1.82 -15.01
CA ALA A 113 -4.96 0.51 -15.59
C ALA A 113 -5.29 -0.63 -14.61
N ILE A 114 -4.94 -0.46 -13.32
CA ILE A 114 -5.28 -1.43 -12.26
C ILE A 114 -6.81 -1.51 -12.09
N VAL A 115 -7.48 -0.38 -11.91
CA VAL A 115 -8.94 -0.32 -11.71
C VAL A 115 -9.69 -0.93 -12.89
N ARG A 116 -9.29 -0.65 -14.14
CA ARG A 116 -9.88 -1.25 -15.33
C ARG A 116 -9.66 -2.76 -15.42
N ARG A 117 -8.48 -3.25 -14.98
CA ARG A 117 -8.16 -4.68 -14.96
C ARG A 117 -8.94 -5.43 -13.88
N LYS A 118 -8.97 -4.89 -12.66
CA LYS A 118 -9.58 -5.54 -11.48
C LYS A 118 -11.10 -5.35 -11.44
N ARG A 119 -11.62 -4.25 -12.00
CA ARG A 119 -13.04 -3.86 -12.04
C ARG A 119 -13.70 -3.96 -10.65
N PRO A 120 -13.14 -3.31 -9.62
CA PRO A 120 -13.67 -3.39 -8.27
C PRO A 120 -15.10 -2.83 -8.20
N PHE A 121 -15.92 -3.35 -7.27
CA PHE A 121 -17.26 -2.78 -7.04
C PHE A 121 -17.21 -1.55 -6.14
N ALA A 122 -16.18 -1.43 -5.30
CA ALA A 122 -15.93 -0.29 -4.43
C ALA A 122 -14.42 -0.08 -4.24
N LEU A 123 -14.04 1.16 -3.95
CA LEU A 123 -12.69 1.60 -3.68
C LEU A 123 -12.62 2.24 -2.29
N LEU A 124 -11.55 1.94 -1.55
CA LEU A 124 -11.16 2.68 -0.34
C LEU A 124 -9.76 3.26 -0.55
N THR A 125 -9.54 4.47 -0.05
CA THR A 125 -8.24 5.15 -0.07
C THR A 125 -8.08 6.06 1.14
#